data_AF-A0A7S2E746-F1
#
_entry.id   AF-A0A7S2E746-F1
#
_cell.length_a   1.000
_cell.length_b   1.000
_cell.length_c   1.000
_cell.angle_alpha   90.00
_cell.angle_beta   90.00
_cell.angle_gamma   90.00
#
_symmetry.space_group_name_H-M   'P 1'
#
loop_
_entity.id
_entity.type
_entity.pdbx_description
1 polymer ?
#
loop_
_entity_poly.entity_id
_entity_poly.type
_entity_poly.pdbx_seq_one_letter_code
_entity_poly.pdbx_strand_id
1 'polypeptide(L)'
;PVLKQIRRDVPRTQPDLALFRRPSIRRRLERVLYVRAKNRPDCSYAQGMNDLAVPFFVAFLKGHGGLSLSGRPNVPMEDDSGGEESDDVLTTLDEVEADSYLCLDALLSSLPDHFLPDQSGALRSAAFLDDV
;
A
#
# COMPACT_ATOMS: atom_id res chain seq x y z
N PRO A 1 -7.24 -0.59 17.97
CA PRO A 1 -5.79 -0.59 17.71
C PRO A 1 -5.51 -0.47 16.20
N VAL A 2 -4.45 0.27 15.82
CA VAL A 2 -4.11 0.60 14.42
C VAL A 2 -4.03 -0.64 13.52
N LEU A 3 -3.40 -1.71 14.00
CA LEU A 3 -3.26 -2.98 13.27
C LEU A 3 -4.63 -3.62 12.93
N LYS A 4 -5.62 -3.50 13.82
CA LYS A 4 -6.97 -4.03 13.58
C LYS A 4 -7.67 -3.28 12.45
N GLN A 5 -7.41 -1.99 12.31
CA GLN A 5 -7.97 -1.17 11.22
C GLN A 5 -7.29 -1.52 9.89
N ILE A 6 -5.96 -1.58 9.87
CA ILE A 6 -5.19 -1.99 8.69
C ILE A 6 -5.64 -3.37 8.19
N ARG A 7 -5.77 -4.36 9.09
CA ARG A 7 -6.25 -5.71 8.75
C ARG A 7 -7.67 -5.77 8.18
N ARG A 8 -8.51 -4.78 8.48
CA ARG A 8 -9.86 -4.66 7.91
C ARG A 8 -9.84 -4.01 6.52
N ASP A 9 -8.87 -3.14 6.27
CA ASP A 9 -8.83 -2.31 5.06
C ASP A 9 -7.99 -2.97 3.96
N VAL A 10 -6.88 -3.65 4.31
CA VAL A 10 -5.99 -4.34 3.36
C VAL A 10 -6.74 -5.33 2.45
N PRO A 11 -7.63 -6.23 2.95
CA PRO A 11 -8.38 -7.13 2.07
C PRO A 11 -9.34 -6.42 1.11
N ARG A 12 -9.74 -5.18 1.43
CA ARG A 12 -10.64 -4.34 0.63
C ARG A 12 -9.89 -3.37 -0.30
N THR A 13 -8.56 -3.35 -0.25
CA THR A 13 -7.74 -2.48 -1.10
C THR A 13 -7.68 -3.07 -2.50
N GLN A 14 -8.20 -2.34 -3.49
CA GLN A 14 -8.21 -2.74 -4.91
C GLN A 14 -8.58 -4.22 -5.14
N PRO A 15 -9.77 -4.67 -4.70
CA PRO A 15 -10.14 -6.09 -4.72
C PRO A 15 -10.25 -6.66 -6.13
N ASP A 16 -10.41 -5.82 -7.15
CA ASP A 16 -10.48 -6.22 -8.56
C ASP A 16 -9.10 -6.51 -9.16
N LEU A 17 -8.03 -5.98 -8.56
CA LEU A 17 -6.66 -6.28 -8.98
C LEU A 17 -6.21 -7.61 -8.36
N ALA A 18 -5.98 -8.62 -9.21
CA ALA A 18 -5.51 -9.95 -8.79
C ALA A 18 -4.26 -9.89 -7.90
N LEU A 19 -3.39 -8.90 -8.12
CA LEU A 19 -2.20 -8.63 -7.31
C LEU A 19 -2.54 -8.48 -5.81
N PHE A 20 -3.53 -7.67 -5.46
CA PHE A 20 -3.90 -7.40 -4.05
C PHE A 20 -4.78 -8.49 -3.43
N ARG A 21 -5.10 -9.55 -4.19
CA ARG A 21 -5.70 -10.77 -3.62
C ARG A 21 -4.64 -11.70 -3.01
N ARG A 22 -3.38 -11.56 -3.43
CA ARG A 22 -2.28 -12.44 -3.00
C ARG A 22 -1.93 -12.24 -1.52
N PRO A 23 -1.89 -13.31 -0.71
CA PRO A 23 -1.43 -13.26 0.68
C PRO A 23 -0.06 -12.58 0.86
N SER A 24 0.92 -12.89 0.01
CA SER A 24 2.26 -12.31 0.12
C SER A 24 2.26 -10.79 -0.08
N ILE A 25 1.48 -10.28 -1.03
CA ILE A 25 1.31 -8.83 -1.26
C ILE A 25 0.52 -8.17 -0.13
N ARG A 26 -0.59 -8.77 0.32
CA ARG A 26 -1.38 -8.24 1.44
C ARG A 26 -0.58 -8.12 2.72
N ARG A 27 0.28 -9.12 3.01
CA ARG A 27 1.15 -9.11 4.18
C ARG A 27 2.16 -7.96 4.12
N ARG A 28 2.74 -7.71 2.95
CA ARG A 28 3.69 -6.60 2.74
C ARG A 28 3.00 -5.25 2.82
N LEU A 29 1.81 -5.10 2.25
CA LEU A 29 0.99 -3.90 2.41
C LEU A 29 0.64 -3.62 3.89
N GLU A 30 0.24 -4.66 4.64
CA GLU A 30 -0.01 -4.55 6.09
C GLU A 30 1.25 -4.08 6.83
N ARG A 31 2.43 -4.64 6.52
CA ARG A 31 3.71 -4.27 7.12
C ARG A 31 4.07 -2.81 6.84
N VAL A 32 4.02 -2.38 5.57
CA VAL A 32 4.31 -0.99 5.17
C VAL A 32 3.44 0.00 5.95
N LEU A 33 2.12 -0.21 5.95
CA LEU A 33 1.16 0.67 6.64
C LEU A 33 1.37 0.66 8.16
N TYR A 34 1.64 -0.52 8.74
CA TYR A 34 1.80 -0.67 10.18
C TYR A 34 3.10 -0.03 10.67
N VAL A 35 4.23 -0.30 10.01
CA VAL A 35 5.53 0.28 10.33
C VAL A 35 5.46 1.80 10.21
N ARG A 36 4.83 2.31 9.14
CA ARG A 36 4.65 3.75 8.97
C ARG A 36 3.84 4.38 10.11
N ALA A 37 2.70 3.77 10.46
CA ALA A 37 1.86 4.27 11.53
C ALA A 37 2.51 4.20 12.91
N LYS A 38 3.49 3.30 13.11
CA LYS A 38 4.29 3.22 14.33
C LYS A 38 5.41 4.26 14.39
N ASN A 39 6.07 4.53 13.27
CA ASN A 39 7.18 5.48 13.21
C ASN A 39 6.73 6.94 13.25
N ARG A 40 5.44 7.23 13.00
CA ARG A 40 4.88 8.59 12.92
C ARG A 40 3.56 8.67 13.68
N PRO A 41 3.60 8.75 15.03
CA PRO A 41 2.40 8.68 15.87
C PRO A 41 1.46 9.87 15.71
N ASP A 42 2.00 11.02 15.31
CA ASP A 42 1.31 12.27 14.99
C ASP A 42 0.36 12.16 13.80
N CYS A 43 0.70 11.30 12.84
CA CYS A 43 -0.11 10.96 11.68
C CYS A 43 -0.20 9.43 11.55
N SER A 44 -1.00 8.83 12.44
CA SER A 44 -1.25 7.38 12.43
C SER A 44 -2.07 6.93 11.20
N TYR A 45 -2.41 5.65 11.13
CA TYR A 45 -3.16 5.11 10.00
C TYR A 45 -4.60 5.66 9.94
N ALA A 46 -4.97 6.20 8.78
CA ALA A 46 -6.32 6.60 8.40
C ALA A 46 -6.77 5.82 7.15
N GLN A 47 -8.06 5.52 7.07
CA GLN A 47 -8.63 4.84 5.91
C GLN A 47 -8.40 5.69 4.65
N GLY A 48 -7.94 5.06 3.56
CA GLY A 48 -7.52 5.73 2.32
C GLY A 48 -5.99 5.75 2.14
N MET A 49 -5.21 5.68 3.24
CA MET A 49 -3.74 5.53 3.13
C MET A 49 -3.34 4.21 2.48
N ASN A 50 -4.15 3.16 2.66
CA ASN A 50 -3.99 1.88 1.97
C ASN A 50 -4.06 2.04 0.45
N ASP A 51 -4.91 2.92 -0.06
CA ASP A 51 -5.05 3.17 -1.50
C ASP A 51 -3.90 4.03 -2.05
N LEU A 52 -3.31 4.90 -1.23
CA LEU A 52 -2.10 5.66 -1.61
C LEU A 52 -0.85 4.78 -1.76
N ALA A 53 -0.81 3.63 -1.10
CA ALA A 53 0.29 2.68 -1.24
C ALA A 53 0.24 1.91 -2.57
N VAL A 54 -0.96 1.74 -3.15
CA VAL A 54 -1.19 0.91 -4.36
C VAL A 54 -0.30 1.30 -5.53
N PRO A 55 -0.19 2.59 -5.94
CA PRO A 55 0.59 2.96 -7.10
C PRO A 55 2.07 2.60 -6.95
N PHE A 56 2.63 2.69 -5.74
CA PHE A 56 4.02 2.33 -5.48
C PHE A 56 4.26 0.84 -5.65
N PHE A 57 3.42 0.00 -5.04
CA PHE A 57 3.51 -1.45 -5.23
C PHE A 57 3.41 -1.84 -6.70
N VAL A 58 2.46 -1.27 -7.45
CA VAL A 58 2.29 -1.56 -8.88
C VAL A 58 3.49 -1.08 -9.71
N ALA A 59 3.99 0.12 -9.45
CA ALA A 59 5.11 0.69 -10.20
C ALA A 59 6.41 -0.09 -9.97
N PHE A 60 6.75 -0.41 -8.72
CA PHE A 60 7.98 -1.13 -8.40
C PHE A 60 7.91 -2.60 -8.85
N LEU A 61 6.79 -3.29 -8.64
CA LEU A 61 6.64 -4.65 -9.17
C LEU A 61 6.74 -4.72 -10.69
N LYS A 62 6.26 -3.70 -11.41
CA LYS A 62 6.44 -3.60 -12.85
C LYS A 62 7.91 -3.36 -13.23
N GLY A 63 8.62 -2.50 -12.48
CA GLY A 63 10.04 -2.22 -12.67
C GLY A 63 10.92 -3.46 -12.54
N HIS A 64 10.62 -4.33 -11.56
CA HIS A 64 11.35 -5.58 -11.33
C HIS A 64 10.88 -6.76 -12.22
N GLY A 65 10.00 -6.51 -13.21
CA GLY A 65 9.47 -7.57 -14.08
C GLY A 65 8.47 -8.52 -13.41
N GLY A 66 8.03 -8.22 -12.19
CA GLY A 66 7.03 -8.97 -11.43
C GLY A 66 5.58 -8.76 -11.92
N LEU A 67 5.35 -7.80 -12.82
CA LEU A 67 4.09 -7.59 -13.53
C LEU A 67 4.31 -7.61 -15.05
N SER A 68 3.56 -8.45 -15.74
CA SER A 68 3.49 -8.46 -17.20
C SER A 68 2.79 -7.21 -17.73
N LEU A 69 3.07 -6.84 -18.99
CA LEU A 69 2.45 -5.71 -19.69
C LEU A 69 0.91 -5.77 -19.73
N SER A 70 0.33 -6.97 -19.60
CA SER A 70 -1.11 -7.18 -19.51
C SER A 70 -1.70 -6.97 -18.10
N GLY A 71 -0.92 -6.43 -17.15
CA GLY A 71 -1.32 -6.25 -15.76
C GLY A 71 -1.46 -7.56 -14.98
N ARG A 72 -0.98 -8.68 -15.53
CA ARG A 72 -0.95 -9.97 -14.84
C ARG A 72 0.36 -10.10 -14.06
N PRO A 73 0.33 -10.52 -12.78
CA PRO A 73 1.55 -10.82 -12.06
C PRO A 73 2.33 -11.90 -12.83
N ASN A 74 3.60 -11.62 -13.10
CA ASN A 74 4.54 -12.56 -13.71
C ASN A 74 5.15 -13.50 -12.66
N VAL A 75 4.97 -13.14 -11.40
CA VAL A 75 5.17 -14.03 -10.25
C VAL A 75 4.07 -15.09 -10.27
N PRO A 76 4.39 -16.38 -10.06
CA PRO A 76 3.39 -17.43 -9.96
C PRO A 76 2.28 -17.04 -8.99
N MET A 77 1.03 -17.24 -9.41
CA MET A 77 -0.09 -17.17 -8.47
C MET A 77 0.17 -18.27 -7.44
N GLU A 78 0.31 -17.89 -6.16
CA GLU A 78 0.26 -18.85 -5.07
C GLU A 78 -1.01 -19.67 -5.29
N ASP A 79 -0.85 -20.94 -5.64
CA ASP A 79 -1.88 -21.88 -5.26
C ASP A 79 -1.90 -21.87 -3.73
N ASP A 80 -3.06 -22.10 -3.14
CA ASP A 80 -3.24 -22.18 -1.68
C ASP A 80 -2.47 -23.37 -1.05
N SER A 81 -1.52 -23.94 -1.80
CA SER A 81 -0.75 -25.16 -1.57
C SER A 81 0.68 -24.87 -1.10
N GLY A 82 0.93 -23.77 -0.40
CA GLY A 82 2.18 -23.57 0.36
C GLY A 82 3.48 -23.71 -0.44
N GLY A 83 3.46 -23.47 -1.76
CA GLY A 83 4.67 -23.46 -2.58
C GLY A 83 5.63 -22.38 -2.11
N GLU A 84 6.89 -22.75 -1.86
CA GLU A 84 7.92 -21.81 -1.44
C GLU A 84 8.19 -20.79 -2.56
N GLU A 85 8.06 -19.50 -2.26
CA GLU A 85 8.49 -18.43 -3.16
C GLU A 85 10.01 -18.59 -3.39
N SER A 86 10.47 -18.51 -4.64
CA SER A 86 11.90 -18.53 -4.96
C SER A 86 12.61 -17.39 -4.23
N ASP A 87 13.87 -17.62 -3.82
CA ASP A 87 14.69 -16.64 -3.12
C ASP A 87 14.81 -15.30 -3.89
N ASP A 88 14.87 -15.38 -5.23
CA ASP A 88 14.88 -14.21 -6.12
C ASP A 88 13.56 -13.40 -6.04
N VAL A 89 12.42 -14.11 -5.94
CA VAL A 89 11.10 -13.50 -5.81
C VAL A 89 10.96 -12.85 -4.44
N LEU A 90 11.38 -13.53 -3.38
CA LEU A 90 11.34 -12.99 -2.02
C LEU A 90 12.17 -11.71 -1.91
N THR A 91 13.39 -11.72 -2.45
CA THR A 91 14.28 -10.56 -2.51
C THR A 91 13.60 -9.40 -3.25
N THR A 92 13.03 -9.66 -4.43
CA THR A 92 12.30 -8.66 -5.21
C THR A 92 11.13 -8.07 -4.42
N LEU A 93 10.36 -8.90 -3.72
CA LEU A 93 9.20 -8.45 -2.96
C LEU A 93 9.61 -7.63 -1.72
N ASP A 94 10.76 -7.90 -1.14
CA ASP A 94 11.30 -7.15 -0.01
C ASP A 94 11.87 -5.79 -0.46
N GLU A 95 12.51 -5.73 -1.63
CA GLU A 95 12.92 -4.46 -2.28
C GLU A 95 11.69 -3.59 -2.57
N VAL A 96 10.65 -4.18 -3.18
CA VAL A 96 9.37 -3.49 -3.44
C VAL A 96 8.74 -2.98 -2.14
N GLU A 97 8.77 -3.76 -1.06
CA GLU A 97 8.24 -3.35 0.24
C GLU A 97 8.98 -2.12 0.77
N ALA A 98 10.31 -2.15 0.73
CA ALA A 98 11.17 -1.06 1.20
C ALA A 98 10.98 0.23 0.40
N ASP A 99 11.00 0.14 -0.93
CA ASP A 99 10.81 1.30 -1.81
C ASP A 99 9.40 1.88 -1.68
N SER A 100 8.39 1.01 -1.58
CA SER A 100 7.00 1.45 -1.35
C SER A 100 6.85 2.17 -0.01
N TYR A 101 7.52 1.69 1.04
CA TYR A 101 7.52 2.36 2.35
C TYR A 101 8.15 3.76 2.25
N LEU A 102 9.33 3.88 1.64
CA LEU A 102 10.05 5.14 1.53
C LEU A 102 9.24 6.18 0.75
N CYS A 103 8.69 5.80 -0.41
CA CYS A 103 7.87 6.70 -1.22
C CYS A 103 6.56 7.07 -0.53
N LEU A 104 5.90 6.12 0.15
CA LEU A 104 4.69 6.40 0.91
C LEU A 104 4.96 7.36 2.07
N ASP A 105 6.06 7.16 2.81
CA ASP A 105 6.44 8.05 3.90
C ASP A 105 6.75 9.46 3.40
N ALA A 106 7.49 9.58 2.30
CA ALA A 106 7.78 10.86 1.67
C ALA A 106 6.49 11.57 1.22
N LEU A 107 5.58 10.86 0.54
CA LEU A 107 4.30 11.39 0.07
C LEU A 107 3.45 11.88 1.25
N LEU A 108 3.25 11.05 2.27
CA LEU A 108 2.43 11.40 3.43
C LEU A 108 3.04 12.53 4.25
N SER A 109 4.38 12.59 4.33
CA SER A 109 5.08 13.69 4.98
C SER A 109 4.92 15.02 4.23
N SER A 110 4.64 14.98 2.93
CA SER A 110 4.28 16.17 2.12
C SER A 110 2.80 16.55 2.20
N LEU A 111 1.95 15.66 2.73
CA LEU A 111 0.50 15.85 2.86
C LEU A 111 0.00 15.71 4.33
N PRO A 112 0.66 16.33 5.33
CA PRO A 112 0.32 16.09 6.73
C PRO A 112 -1.14 16.46 7.03
N ASP A 113 -1.60 17.61 6.54
CA ASP A 113 -2.91 18.18 6.87
C ASP A 113 -4.11 17.37 6.36
N HIS A 114 -3.93 16.49 5.36
CA HIS A 114 -5.02 15.69 4.80
C HIS A 114 -5.38 14.49 5.70
N PHE A 115 -4.44 14.07 6.55
CA PHE A 115 -4.58 12.88 7.39
C PHE A 115 -4.46 13.19 8.88
N LEU A 116 -4.43 14.49 9.25
CA LEU A 116 -4.63 14.91 10.63
C LEU A 116 -6.01 14.47 11.14
N PRO A 117 -6.18 14.29 12.46
CA PRO A 117 -7.45 13.83 13.05
C PRO A 117 -8.66 14.71 12.72
N ASP A 118 -8.42 15.98 12.39
CA ASP A 118 -9.45 16.95 12.01
C ASP A 118 -9.83 16.90 10.52
N GLN A 119 -9.12 16.11 9.70
CA GLN A 119 -9.26 16.03 8.24
C GLN A 119 -9.31 17.40 7.56
N SER A 120 -8.66 18.40 8.16
CA SER A 120 -8.78 19.80 7.72
C SER A 120 -8.34 19.99 6.27
N GLY A 121 -7.36 19.23 5.77
CA GLY A 121 -6.96 19.23 4.37
C GLY A 121 -8.03 18.69 3.40
N ALA A 122 -8.75 17.63 3.77
CA ALA A 122 -9.85 17.09 2.97
C ALA A 122 -11.02 18.07 2.90
N LEU A 123 -11.38 18.68 4.03
CA LEU A 123 -12.43 19.70 4.11
C LEU A 123 -12.08 20.96 3.29
N ARG A 124 -10.83 21.44 3.33
CA ARG A 124 -10.37 22.56 2.48
C ARG A 124 -10.42 22.22 1.00
N SER A 125 -10.06 20.99 0.63
CA SER A 125 -10.12 20.53 -0.76
C SER A 125 -11.56 20.46 -1.27
N ALA A 126 -12.50 20.02 -0.42
CA ALA A 126 -13.93 20.02 -0.74
C ALA A 126 -14.48 21.44 -0.90
N ALA A 127 -14.16 22.35 0.04
CA ALA A 127 -14.57 23.75 -0.05
C ALA A 127 -14.03 24.45 -1.30
N PHE A 128 -12.78 24.17 -1.69
CA PHE A 128 -12.20 24.70 -2.93
C PHE A 128 -12.97 24.23 -4.18
N LEU A 129 -13.50 23.00 -4.18
CA LEU A 129 -14.28 22.47 -5.31
C LEU A 129 -15.70 23.02 -5.36
N ASP A 130 -16.29 23.40 -4.22
CA ASP A 130 -17.61 24.05 -4.17
C ASP A 130 -17.55 25.50 -4.70
N ASP A 131 -16.36 26.12 -4.71
CA ASP A 131 -16.11 27.49 -5.20
C ASP A 131 -15.78 27.57 -6.71
N VAL A 132 -15.74 26.44 -7.44
CA VAL A 132 -15.44 26.35 -8.89
C VAL A 132 -16.69 26.07 -9.71
#